data_AF-A0A960ZSK1-F1
#
_entry.id   AF-A0A960ZSK1-F1
#
_cell.length_a   1.000
_cell.length_b   1.000
_cell.length_c   1.000
_cell.angle_alpha   90.00
_cell.angle_beta   90.00
_cell.angle_gamma   90.00
#
_symmetry.space_group_name_H-M   'P 1'
#
loop_
_entity.id
_entity.type
_entity.pdbx_description
1 polymer ?
#
loop_
_entity_poly.entity_id
_entity_poly.type
_entity_poly.pdbx_seq_one_letter_code
_entity_poly.pdbx_strand_id
1 'polypeptide(L)'
;MRLEDLTVALRPRRPWEAVDLGCALVRRDYGRILALWGATVVPVWLVLAVIMRNHPEWYALVVWWLKPLYDRVPLHFISRAAFGVRPGFVETWKQWPRLWSLFLFPALLWRRLSLARSFALPVLMLEGQRGAAAWRRVEALASD
;
A
#
# COMPACT_ATOMS: atom_id res chain seq x y z
N MET A 1 -13.88 -10.57 3.59
CA MET A 1 -13.38 -10.05 4.88
C MET A 1 -14.55 -10.11 5.84
N ARG A 2 -14.41 -10.73 7.01
CA ARG A 2 -15.50 -10.78 8.01
C ARG A 2 -15.37 -9.54 8.90
N LEU A 3 -16.47 -8.82 9.09
CA LEU A 3 -16.51 -7.63 9.96
C LEU A 3 -16.35 -7.98 11.45
N GLU A 4 -16.54 -9.26 11.77
CA GLU A 4 -16.48 -9.89 13.09
C GLU A 4 -15.06 -9.87 13.68
N ASP A 5 -14.02 -9.86 12.84
CA ASP A 5 -12.60 -9.94 13.24
C ASP A 5 -11.91 -8.57 13.34
N LEU A 6 -12.68 -7.48 13.37
CA LEU A 6 -12.14 -6.12 13.47
C LEU A 6 -11.39 -5.92 14.79
N THR A 7 -10.07 -5.84 14.70
CA THR A 7 -9.21 -5.51 15.85
C THR A 7 -9.26 -4.02 16.24
N VAL A 8 -10.03 -3.23 15.50
CA VAL A 8 -10.18 -1.78 15.68
C VAL A 8 -11.61 -1.48 16.11
N ALA A 9 -11.77 -0.80 17.25
CA ALA A 9 -13.09 -0.30 17.67
C ALA A 9 -13.65 0.68 16.64
N LEU A 10 -14.85 0.41 16.12
CA LEU A 10 -15.54 1.31 15.20
C LEU A 10 -16.13 2.48 16.00
N ARG A 11 -15.50 3.66 15.91
CA ARG A 11 -16.00 4.92 16.45
C ARG A 11 -15.69 6.06 15.48
N PRO A 12 -16.49 7.13 15.45
CA PRO A 12 -16.13 8.36 14.76
C PRO A 12 -14.81 8.90 15.32
N ARG A 13 -13.85 9.20 14.45
CA ARG A 13 -12.51 9.68 14.83
C ARG A 13 -12.24 11.01 14.17
N ARG A 14 -11.62 11.92 14.91
CA ARG A 14 -11.05 13.14 14.32
C ARG A 14 -9.87 12.75 13.40
N PRO A 15 -9.51 13.57 12.40
CA PRO A 15 -8.40 13.28 11.48
C PRO A 15 -7.09 12.90 12.19
N TRP A 16 -6.75 13.61 13.27
CA TRP A 16 -5.55 13.33 14.08
C TRP A 16 -5.61 11.99 14.82
N GLU A 17 -6.79 11.61 15.35
CA GLU A 17 -6.98 10.30 15.99
C GLU A 17 -6.87 9.14 14.99
N ALA A 18 -7.26 9.38 13.73
CA ALA A 18 -7.08 8.39 12.66
C ALA A 18 -5.60 8.20 12.30
N VAL A 19 -4.81 9.28 12.29
CA VAL A 19 -3.36 9.22 12.06
C VAL A 19 -2.67 8.48 13.22
N ASP A 20 -3.00 8.79 14.47
CA ASP A 20 -2.42 8.13 15.65
C ASP A 20 -2.74 6.62 15.67
N LEU A 21 -3.98 6.25 15.33
CA LEU A 21 -4.35 4.84 15.14
C LEU A 21 -3.50 4.17 14.06
N GLY A 22 -3.27 4.84 12.94
CA GLY A 22 -2.38 4.35 11.89
C GLY A 22 -0.95 4.09 12.40
N CYS A 23 -0.41 5.03 13.17
CA CYS A 23 0.88 4.87 13.85
C CYS A 23 0.88 3.69 14.83
N ALA A 24 -0.17 3.52 15.62
CA ALA A 24 -0.31 2.40 16.56
C ALA A 24 -0.37 1.04 15.84
N LEU A 25 -1.09 0.94 14.73
CA LEU A 25 -1.15 -0.26 13.90
C LEU A 25 0.21 -0.62 13.31
N VAL A 26 0.95 0.38 12.81
CA VAL A 26 2.31 0.19 12.29
C VAL A 26 3.26 -0.24 13.40
N ARG A 27 3.20 0.40 14.58
CA ARG A 27 4.06 0.05 15.72
C ARG A 27 3.85 -1.39 16.20
N ARG A 28 2.61 -1.88 16.19
CA ARG A 28 2.26 -3.24 16.62
C ARG A 28 2.94 -4.32 15.77
N ASP A 29 2.99 -4.13 14.46
CA ASP A 29 3.48 -5.13 13.50
C ASP A 29 4.69 -4.63 12.68
N TYR A 30 5.43 -3.65 13.20
CA TYR A 30 6.49 -2.93 12.47
C TYR A 30 7.52 -3.88 11.84
N GLY A 31 8.03 -4.85 12.63
CA GLY A 31 9.00 -5.82 12.14
C GLY A 31 8.48 -6.69 10.99
N ARG A 32 7.19 -7.06 11.03
CA ARG A 32 6.57 -7.86 9.95
C ARG A 32 6.35 -7.03 8.70
N ILE A 33 5.89 -5.79 8.85
CA ILE A 33 5.72 -4.85 7.75
C ILE A 33 7.06 -4.64 7.05
N LEU A 34 8.13 -4.40 7.82
CA LEU A 34 9.46 -4.20 7.29
C LEU A 34 10.01 -5.47 6.62
N ALA A 35 9.80 -6.64 7.21
CA ALA A 35 10.24 -7.91 6.62
C ALA A 35 9.51 -8.22 5.29
N LEU A 36 8.19 -8.02 5.23
CA LEU A 36 7.39 -8.21 4.01
C LEU A 36 7.76 -7.20 2.93
N TRP A 37 7.94 -5.93 3.32
CA TRP A 37 8.40 -4.89 2.41
C TRP A 37 9.80 -5.22 1.87
N GLY A 38 10.74 -5.55 2.76
CA GLY A 38 12.11 -5.89 2.39
C GLY A 38 12.15 -7.11 1.47
N ALA A 39 11.44 -8.19 1.81
CA ALA A 39 11.45 -9.37 0.96
C ALA A 39 10.79 -9.17 -0.39
N THR A 40 9.84 -8.23 -0.55
CA THR A 40 9.24 -7.95 -1.86
C THR A 40 10.03 -6.93 -2.67
N VAL A 41 10.62 -5.92 -2.03
CA VAL A 41 11.32 -4.82 -2.69
C VAL A 41 12.79 -5.15 -2.97
N VAL A 42 13.50 -5.77 -2.03
CA VAL A 42 14.94 -6.07 -2.15
C VAL A 42 15.23 -7.00 -3.33
N PRO A 43 14.50 -8.10 -3.57
CA PRO A 43 14.75 -8.93 -4.75
C PRO A 43 14.56 -8.17 -6.06
N VAL A 44 13.58 -7.26 -6.14
CA VAL A 44 13.40 -6.41 -7.34
C VAL A 44 14.58 -5.48 -7.51
N TRP A 45 15.07 -4.86 -6.44
CA TRP A 45 16.26 -4.00 -6.50
C TRP A 45 17.50 -4.75 -6.92
N LEU A 46 17.68 -5.99 -6.45
CA LEU A 46 18.80 -6.85 -6.85
C LEU A 46 18.71 -7.23 -8.33
N VAL A 47 17.53 -7.64 -8.81
CA VAL A 47 17.31 -7.95 -10.24
C VAL A 47 17.57 -6.72 -11.11
N LEU A 48 17.06 -5.54 -10.72
CA LEU A 48 17.31 -4.29 -11.42
C LEU A 48 18.80 -3.92 -11.43
N ALA A 49 19.51 -4.15 -10.33
CA ALA A 49 20.94 -3.87 -10.24
C ALA A 49 21.77 -4.79 -11.14
N VAL A 50 21.36 -6.05 -11.31
CA VAL A 50 22.02 -6.98 -12.24
C VAL A 50 21.75 -6.59 -13.69
N ILE A 51 20.50 -6.26 -14.04
CA ILE A 51 20.12 -5.88 -15.41
C ILE A 51 20.77 -4.55 -15.81
N MET A 52 20.79 -3.57 -14.90
CA MET A 52 21.29 -2.22 -15.16
C MET A 52 22.76 -2.05 -14.75
N ARG A 53 23.54 -3.12 -14.64
CA ARG A 53 24.94 -3.07 -14.22
C ARG A 53 25.79 -2.13 -15.08
N ASN A 54 25.48 -2.05 -16.38
CA ASN A 54 26.19 -1.20 -17.34
C ASN A 54 25.71 0.27 -17.35
N HIS A 55 24.61 0.57 -16.65
CA HIS A 55 23.91 1.86 -16.65
C HIS A 55 23.45 2.26 -15.24
N PRO A 56 24.39 2.47 -14.30
CA PRO A 56 24.06 2.82 -12.91
C PRO A 56 23.27 4.14 -12.78
N GLU A 57 23.42 5.06 -13.73
CA GLU A 57 22.67 6.31 -13.81
C GLU A 57 21.15 6.07 -13.97
N TRP A 58 20.76 5.04 -14.71
CA TRP A 58 19.37 4.68 -14.93
C TRP A 58 18.78 3.88 -13.76
N TYR A 59 19.61 3.16 -13.01
CA TYR A 59 19.18 2.38 -11.85
C TYR A 59 18.46 3.26 -10.82
N ALA A 60 19.08 4.37 -10.42
CA ALA A 60 18.49 5.29 -9.44
C ALA A 60 17.15 5.87 -9.93
N LEU A 61 17.08 6.21 -11.23
CA LEU A 61 15.87 6.75 -11.84
C LEU A 61 14.74 5.72 -11.84
N VAL A 62 15.02 4.46 -12.21
CA VAL A 62 14.03 3.38 -12.25
C VAL A 62 13.55 3.02 -10.84
N VAL A 63 14.46 2.91 -9.86
CA VAL A 63 14.11 2.66 -8.46
C VAL A 63 13.24 3.79 -7.91
N TRP A 64 13.60 5.04 -8.19
CA TRP A 64 12.80 6.21 -7.81
C TRP A 64 11.44 6.22 -8.50
N TRP A 65 11.38 5.82 -9.77
CA TRP A 65 10.16 5.73 -10.55
C TRP A 65 9.19 4.66 -10.00
N LEU A 66 9.73 3.56 -9.48
CA LEU A 66 8.98 2.45 -8.89
C LEU A 66 8.55 2.68 -7.43
N LYS A 67 9.01 3.75 -6.77
CA LYS A 67 8.60 4.13 -5.40
C LYS A 67 7.10 3.95 -5.09
N PRO A 68 6.14 4.42 -5.92
CA PRO A 68 4.72 4.29 -5.62
C PRO A 68 4.18 2.85 -5.58
N LEU A 69 4.92 1.87 -6.12
CA LEU A 69 4.57 0.45 -6.01
C LEU A 69 5.01 -0.14 -4.68
N TYR A 70 6.13 0.32 -4.12
CA TYR A 70 6.67 -0.20 -2.86
C TYR A 70 5.75 0.08 -1.67
N ASP A 71 5.10 1.26 -1.65
CA ASP A 71 4.19 1.67 -0.59
C ASP A 71 2.90 0.81 -0.51
N ARG A 72 2.61 0.03 -1.56
CA ARG A 72 1.39 -0.80 -1.61
C ARG A 72 1.48 -2.05 -0.76
N VAL A 73 2.69 -2.58 -0.55
CA VAL A 73 2.90 -3.81 0.22
C VAL A 73 2.60 -3.57 1.72
N PRO A 74 3.17 -2.53 2.37
CA PRO A 74 2.80 -2.17 3.74
C PRO A 74 1.31 -1.88 3.88
N LEU A 75 0.72 -1.16 2.91
CA LEU A 75 -0.68 -0.81 2.98
C LEU A 75 -1.59 -2.05 2.88
N HIS A 76 -1.27 -2.99 1.98
CA HIS A 76 -2.01 -4.24 1.87
C HIS A 76 -1.96 -5.02 3.19
N PHE A 77 -0.77 -5.12 3.80
CA PHE A 77 -0.62 -5.77 5.10
C PHE A 77 -1.43 -5.09 6.21
N ILE A 78 -1.26 -3.77 6.39
CA ILE A 78 -1.94 -3.00 7.45
C ILE A 78 -3.46 -3.10 7.28
N SER A 79 -3.95 -3.01 6.04
CA SER A 79 -5.38 -3.10 5.77
C SER A 79 -5.96 -4.45 6.17
N ARG A 80 -5.24 -5.57 5.96
CA ARG A 80 -5.65 -6.91 6.40
C ARG A 80 -5.48 -7.09 7.92
N ALA A 81 -4.39 -6.57 8.48
CA ALA A 81 -4.08 -6.63 9.90
C ALA A 81 -5.07 -5.85 10.77
N ALA A 82 -5.71 -4.81 10.22
CA ALA A 82 -6.80 -4.10 10.88
C ALA A 82 -8.05 -5.00 11.08
N PHE A 83 -8.33 -5.89 10.13
CA PHE A 83 -9.40 -6.90 10.20
C PHE A 83 -8.96 -8.21 10.85
N GLY A 84 -7.90 -8.21 11.67
CA GLY A 84 -7.45 -9.41 12.38
C GLY A 84 -6.76 -10.47 11.52
N VAL A 85 -6.78 -10.32 10.19
CA VAL A 85 -6.12 -11.23 9.26
C VAL A 85 -4.65 -10.86 9.17
N ARG A 86 -3.77 -11.74 9.63
CA ARG A 86 -2.30 -11.61 9.47
C ARG A 86 -1.88 -12.40 8.23
N PRO A 87 -1.83 -11.80 7.03
CA PRO A 87 -1.47 -12.52 5.83
C PRO A 87 -0.05 -13.07 5.97
N GLY A 88 0.12 -14.34 5.62
CA GLY A 88 1.44 -14.98 5.64
C GLY A 88 2.38 -14.41 4.58
N PHE A 89 3.67 -14.68 4.74
CA PHE A 89 4.71 -14.28 3.76
C PHE A 89 4.44 -14.84 2.36
N VAL A 90 4.07 -16.12 2.31
CA VAL A 90 3.78 -16.86 1.07
C VAL A 90 2.52 -16.35 0.39
N GLU A 91 1.48 -16.01 1.16
CA GLU A 91 0.24 -15.47 0.61
C GLU A 91 0.44 -14.08 0.03
N THR A 92 1.21 -13.24 0.74
CA THR A 92 1.58 -11.91 0.27
C THR A 92 2.42 -12.00 -1.00
N TRP A 93 3.37 -12.93 -1.08
CA TRP A 93 4.18 -13.19 -2.27
C TRP A 93 3.36 -13.66 -3.47
N LYS A 94 2.37 -14.55 -3.27
CA LYS A 94 1.47 -15.00 -4.34
C LYS A 94 0.58 -13.87 -4.87
N GLN A 95 0.15 -12.95 -4.00
CA GLN A 95 -0.67 -11.81 -4.40
C GLN A 95 0.15 -10.61 -4.89
N TRP A 96 1.45 -10.61 -4.65
CA TRP A 96 2.39 -9.55 -5.02
C TRP A 96 2.33 -9.11 -6.51
N PRO A 97 2.39 -10.02 -7.51
CA PRO A 97 2.30 -9.61 -8.91
C PRO A 97 0.94 -8.97 -9.25
N ARG A 98 -0.13 -9.39 -8.58
CA ARG A 98 -1.47 -8.79 -8.72
C ARG A 98 -1.53 -7.40 -8.09
N LEU A 99 -0.91 -7.20 -6.93
CA LEU A 99 -0.84 -5.91 -6.22
C LEU A 99 0.02 -4.88 -6.98
N TRP A 100 1.06 -5.34 -7.66
CA TRP A 100 1.89 -4.50 -8.52
C TRP A 100 1.16 -4.15 -9.82
N SER A 101 0.58 -5.13 -10.51
CA SER A 101 -0.15 -4.92 -11.77
C SER A 101 -1.46 -4.12 -11.63
N LEU A 102 -2.17 -4.21 -10.50
CA LEU A 102 -3.35 -3.38 -10.28
C LEU A 102 -2.97 -1.89 -10.29
N PHE A 103 -3.51 -1.16 -11.26
CA PHE A 103 -3.33 0.29 -11.42
C PHE A 103 -1.88 0.73 -11.67
N LEU A 104 -1.03 -0.14 -12.23
CA LEU A 104 0.38 0.16 -12.53
C LEU A 104 0.52 1.41 -13.44
N PHE A 105 -0.19 1.45 -14.56
CA PHE A 105 -0.14 2.55 -15.52
C PHE A 105 -0.64 3.90 -14.97
N PRO A 106 -1.86 4.02 -14.38
CA PRO A 106 -2.31 5.30 -13.83
C PRO A 106 -1.51 5.74 -12.59
N ALA A 107 -0.93 4.81 -11.83
CA ALA A 107 -0.07 5.15 -10.70
C ALA A 107 1.30 5.68 -11.12
N LEU A 108 1.87 5.16 -12.21
CA LEU A 108 3.17 5.57 -12.73
C LEU A 108 3.09 6.88 -13.54
N LEU A 109 2.01 7.10 -14.31
CA LEU A 109 1.87 8.31 -15.15
C LEU A 109 1.23 9.50 -14.41
N TRP A 110 0.04 9.34 -13.83
CA TRP A 110 -0.78 10.50 -13.41
C TRP A 110 -0.87 10.69 -11.90
N ARG A 111 -0.86 9.61 -11.11
CA ARG A 111 -1.08 9.67 -9.65
C ARG A 111 0.20 9.80 -8.83
N ARG A 112 1.35 9.96 -9.48
CA ARG A 112 2.63 10.27 -8.82
C ARG A 112 2.59 11.61 -8.08
N LEU A 113 1.85 12.58 -8.62
CA LEU A 113 1.74 13.95 -8.09
C LEU A 113 0.56 14.17 -7.13
N SER A 114 -0.26 13.14 -6.87
CA SER A 114 -1.46 13.30 -6.05
C SER A 114 -1.16 13.04 -4.56
N LEU A 115 -1.26 14.08 -3.73
CA LEU A 115 -1.17 13.98 -2.26
C LEU A 115 -2.32 13.15 -1.67
N ALA A 116 -3.50 13.16 -2.31
CA ALA A 116 -4.65 12.34 -1.94
C ALA A 116 -4.44 10.83 -2.19
N ARG A 117 -3.31 10.42 -2.78
CA ARG A 117 -3.01 9.02 -3.09
C ARG A 117 -3.05 8.13 -1.85
N SER A 118 -2.44 8.55 -0.74
CA SER A 118 -2.38 7.75 0.48
C SER A 118 -3.77 7.50 1.09
N PHE A 119 -4.72 8.40 0.85
CA PHE A 119 -6.09 8.30 1.33
C PHE A 119 -7.02 7.56 0.36
N ALA A 120 -6.79 7.70 -0.95
CA ALA A 120 -7.56 7.01 -1.99
C ALA A 120 -7.14 5.55 -2.21
N LEU A 121 -5.90 5.19 -1.90
CA LEU A 121 -5.39 3.82 -2.09
C LEU A 121 -6.13 2.77 -1.23
N PRO A 122 -6.41 3.02 0.06
CA PRO A 122 -7.22 2.12 0.89
C PRO A 122 -8.60 1.84 0.27
N VAL A 123 -9.33 2.87 -0.17
CA VAL A 123 -10.65 2.74 -0.81
C VAL A 123 -10.56 1.86 -2.05
N LEU A 124 -9.56 2.08 -2.90
CA LEU A 124 -9.36 1.31 -4.12
C LEU A 124 -8.94 -0.15 -3.86
N MET A 125 -8.14 -0.41 -2.82
CA MET A 125 -7.67 -1.75 -2.49
C MET A 125 -8.67 -2.57 -1.68
N LEU A 126 -9.42 -1.92 -0.79
CA LEU A 126 -10.38 -2.57 0.11
C LEU A 126 -11.75 -2.71 -0.53
N GLU A 127 -12.24 -1.67 -1.19
CA GLU A 127 -13.58 -1.66 -1.76
C GLU A 127 -13.60 -2.07 -3.24
N GLY A 128 -12.43 -2.18 -3.88
CA GLY A 128 -12.32 -2.60 -5.29
C GLY A 128 -12.94 -1.61 -6.29
N GLN A 129 -13.40 -0.45 -5.82
CA GLN A 129 -14.02 0.58 -6.63
C GLN A 129 -13.00 1.19 -7.62
N ARG A 130 -13.46 1.71 -8.76
CA ARG A 130 -12.59 2.31 -9.79
C ARG A 130 -13.17 3.64 -10.29
N GLY A 131 -12.29 4.54 -10.73
CA GLY A 131 -12.67 5.79 -11.38
C GLY A 131 -13.49 6.73 -10.48
N ALA A 132 -14.55 7.32 -11.03
CA ALA A 132 -15.38 8.32 -10.37
C ALA A 132 -16.10 7.80 -9.11
N ALA A 133 -16.36 6.50 -9.01
CA ALA A 133 -16.99 5.91 -7.83
C ALA A 133 -16.05 5.94 -6.61
N ALA A 134 -14.77 5.62 -6.83
CA ALA A 134 -13.75 5.71 -5.78
C ALA A 134 -13.50 7.17 -5.33
N TRP A 135 -13.51 8.13 -6.26
CA TRP A 135 -13.34 9.54 -5.92
C TRP A 135 -14.51 10.09 -5.12
N ARG A 136 -15.76 9.78 -5.49
CA ARG A 136 -16.94 10.15 -4.70
C ARG A 136 -16.89 9.57 -3.29
N ARG A 137 -16.37 8.34 -3.14
CA ARG A 137 -16.22 7.72 -1.82
C ARG A 137 -15.13 8.42 -0.99
N VAL A 138 -14.00 8.74 -1.60
CA VAL A 138 -12.92 9.50 -0.96
C VAL A 138 -13.39 10.88 -0.52
N GLU A 139 -14.16 11.57 -1.36
CA GLU A 139 -14.71 12.89 -1.06
C GLU A 139 -15.71 12.83 0.09
N ALA A 140 -16.63 11.84 0.08
CA ALA A 140 -17.53 11.60 1.19
C ALA A 140 -16.80 11.33 2.52
N LEU A 141 -15.68 10.60 2.48
CA LEU A 141 -14.86 10.33 3.66
C LEU A 141 -14.00 11.53 4.12
N ALA A 142 -13.84 12.54 3.26
CA ALA A 142 -13.10 13.76 3.57
C ALA A 142 -14.01 14.90 4.05
N SER A 143 -15.31 14.84 3.72
CA SER A 143 -16.33 15.81 4.15
C SER A 143 -16.97 15.51 5.50
N ASP A 144 -16.84 14.27 5.99
CA ASP A 144 -17.29 13.81 7.32
C ASP A 144 -16.19 14.01 8.39
#